data_AF-A0A2L2YUE0-F1
#
_entry.id   AF-A0A2L2YUE0-F1
#
_cell.length_a   1.000
_cell.length_b   1.000
_cell.length_c   1.000
_cell.angle_alpha   90.00
_cell.angle_beta   90.00
_cell.angle_gamma   90.00
#
_symmetry.space_group_name_H-M   'P 1'
#
loop_
_entity.id
_entity.type
_entity.pdbx_description
1 polymer ?
#
loop_
_entity_poly.entity_id
_entity_poly.type
_entity_poly.pdbx_seq_one_letter_code
_entity_poly.pdbx_strand_id
1 'polypeptide(L)'
;SVDLGIFIKSVIPGGAASKDGRLQTNDQLVNINGISLLGMSNTNAMETLRNAMTQSDGPIRNAIILTVARRIFQPLEEENPPRPEASEASRERVNGLDLQ
;
A
#
# COMPACT_ATOMS: atom_id res chain seq x y z
N SER A 1 7.94 7.69 -24.44
CA SER A 1 8.17 7.38 -23.02
C SER A 1 6.83 7.04 -22.42
N VAL A 2 6.65 5.85 -21.83
CA VAL A 2 5.44 5.55 -21.07
C VAL A 2 5.54 6.29 -19.74
N ASP A 3 4.62 7.22 -19.47
CA ASP A 3 4.58 7.91 -18.20
C ASP A 3 4.13 6.92 -17.11
N LEU A 4 4.88 6.85 -16.00
CA LEU A 4 4.61 5.93 -14.88
C LEU A 4 3.36 6.34 -14.06
N GLY A 5 2.77 7.49 -14.39
CA GLY A 5 1.60 8.07 -13.71
C GLY A 5 1.95 9.17 -12.71
N ILE A 6 0.95 9.55 -11.91
CA ILE A 6 1.03 10.64 -10.92
C ILE A 6 1.22 10.08 -9.52
N PHE A 7 2.24 10.53 -8.80
CA PHE A 7 2.58 10.08 -7.45
C PHE A 7 2.65 11.24 -6.47
N ILE A 8 2.25 10.98 -5.22
CA ILE A 8 2.40 11.94 -4.13
C ILE A 8 3.87 12.02 -3.75
N LYS A 9 4.50 13.16 -4.04
CA LYS A 9 5.89 13.45 -3.68
C LYS A 9 6.04 13.81 -2.21
N SER A 10 5.10 14.59 -1.67
CA SER A 10 5.11 15.02 -0.28
C SER A 10 3.72 15.49 0.15
N VAL A 11 3.48 15.43 1.46
CA VAL A 11 2.30 16.02 2.10
C VAL A 11 2.76 17.20 2.95
N ILE A 12 2.10 18.34 2.80
CA ILE A 12 2.49 19.59 3.49
C ILE A 12 2.15 19.46 4.99
N PRO A 13 3.13 19.59 5.91
CA PRO A 13 2.89 19.52 7.35
C PRO A 13 1.88 20.56 7.81
N GLY A 14 0.91 20.15 8.63
CA GLY A 14 -0.13 21.05 9.14
C GLY A 14 -1.22 21.45 8.12
N GLY A 15 -1.06 21.05 6.84
CA GLY A 15 -2.11 21.20 5.83
C GLY A 15 -3.27 20.22 6.02
N ALA A 16 -4.34 20.39 5.23
CA ALA A 16 -5.55 19.56 5.35
C ALA A 16 -5.26 18.05 5.18
N ALA A 17 -4.48 17.68 4.16
CA ALA A 17 -4.09 16.29 3.92
C ALA A 17 -3.21 15.70 5.04
N SER A 18 -2.33 16.50 5.63
CA SER A 18 -1.50 16.07 6.76
C SER A 18 -2.34 15.84 8.02
N LYS A 19 -3.33 16.70 8.28
CA LYS A 19 -4.26 16.54 9.41
C LYS A 19 -5.20 15.35 9.25
N ASP A 20 -5.62 15.08 8.02
CA ASP A 20 -6.43 13.91 7.68
C ASP A 20 -5.65 12.60 7.76
N GLY A 21 -4.35 12.62 7.41
CA GLY A 21 -3.41 11.51 7.63
C GLY A 21 -3.60 10.29 6.73
N ARG A 22 -4.64 10.27 5.87
CA ARG A 22 -4.88 9.13 4.97
C ARG A 22 -3.96 9.13 3.76
N LEU A 23 -3.53 10.29 3.26
CA LEU A 23 -2.60 10.39 2.12
C LEU A 23 -1.16 10.24 2.58
N GLN A 24 -0.38 9.48 1.83
CA GLN A 24 1.03 9.22 2.13
C GLN A 24 1.91 9.48 0.90
N THR A 25 3.18 9.79 1.15
CA THR A 25 4.19 9.84 0.11
C THR A 25 4.28 8.47 -0.59
N ASN A 26 4.50 8.49 -1.91
CA ASN A 26 4.52 7.33 -2.81
C ASN A 26 3.14 6.69 -3.09
N ASP A 27 2.05 7.22 -2.56
CA ASP A 27 0.72 6.87 -3.05
C ASP A 27 0.61 7.29 -4.53
N GLN A 28 0.07 6.41 -5.36
CA GLN A 28 -0.23 6.70 -6.75
C GLN A 28 -1.66 7.23 -6.87
N LEU A 29 -1.83 8.39 -7.52
CA LEU A 29 -3.16 8.91 -7.80
C LEU A 29 -3.72 8.20 -9.04
N VAL A 30 -4.84 7.49 -8.86
CA VAL A 30 -5.44 6.67 -9.92
C VAL A 30 -6.77 7.24 -10.44
N ASN A 31 -7.46 8.04 -9.63
CA ASN A 31 -8.74 8.63 -10.02
C ASN A 31 -8.97 9.99 -9.34
N ILE A 32 -9.59 10.91 -10.07
CA ILE A 32 -10.05 12.22 -9.56
C ILE A 32 -11.50 12.42 -9.97
N ASN A 33 -12.41 12.63 -9.02
CA ASN A 33 -13.83 12.88 -9.27
C ASN A 33 -14.52 11.85 -10.19
N GLY A 34 -14.05 10.59 -10.20
CA GLY A 34 -14.55 9.55 -11.08
C GLY A 34 -13.75 9.39 -12.39
N ILE A 35 -12.87 10.33 -12.73
CA ILE A 35 -12.01 10.26 -13.93
C ILE A 35 -10.73 9.48 -13.62
N SER A 36 -10.51 8.38 -14.34
CA SER A 36 -9.29 7.58 -14.22
C SER A 36 -8.08 8.30 -14.80
N LEU A 37 -6.96 8.30 -14.09
CA LEU A 37 -5.66 8.81 -14.57
C LEU A 37 -4.76 7.71 -15.13
N LEU A 38 -5.17 6.45 -15.02
CA LEU A 38 -4.37 5.32 -15.48
C LEU A 38 -4.20 5.36 -17.00
N GLY A 39 -2.95 5.26 -17.46
CA GLY A 39 -2.61 5.29 -18.89
C GLY A 39 -2.64 6.69 -19.51
N MET A 40 -2.95 7.74 -18.75
CA MET A 40 -2.82 9.12 -19.22
C MET A 40 -1.36 9.55 -19.23
N SER A 41 -1.01 10.43 -20.18
CA SER A 41 0.24 11.17 -20.10
C SER A 41 0.24 12.06 -18.86
N ASN A 42 1.43 12.40 -18.37
CA ASN A 42 1.60 13.33 -17.26
C ASN A 42 0.86 14.65 -17.52
N THR A 43 0.97 15.19 -18.74
CA THR A 43 0.31 16.44 -19.14
C THR A 43 -1.22 16.35 -19.03
N ASN A 44 -1.83 15.29 -19.57
CA ASN A 44 -3.28 15.11 -19.56
C ASN A 44 -3.81 14.87 -18.13
N ALA A 45 -3.07 14.09 -17.33
CA ALA A 45 -3.42 13.86 -15.94
C ALA A 45 -3.35 15.15 -15.10
N MET A 46 -2.35 16.01 -15.35
CA MET A 46 -2.23 17.32 -14.72
C MET A 46 -3.35 18.28 -15.13
N GLU A 47 -3.75 18.28 -16.40
CA GLU A 47 -4.89 19.07 -16.87
C GLU A 47 -6.19 18.62 -16.21
N THR A 48 -6.43 17.30 -16.13
CA THR A 48 -7.58 16.71 -15.42
C THR A 48 -7.61 17.14 -13.96
N LEU A 49 -6.46 17.09 -13.28
CA LEU A 49 -6.34 17.53 -11.89
C LEU A 49 -6.63 19.03 -11.72
N ARG A 50 -6.17 19.87 -12.65
CA ARG A 50 -6.46 21.32 -12.66
C ARG A 50 -7.94 21.61 -12.87
N ASN A 51 -8.56 20.92 -13.82
CA ASN A 51 -9.98 21.07 -14.12
C ASN A 51 -10.83 20.63 -12.92
N ALA A 52 -10.49 19.53 -12.25
CA ALA A 52 -11.18 19.09 -11.05
C ALA A 52 -11.07 20.08 -9.86
N MET A 53 -10.07 20.96 -9.83
CA MET A 53 -9.94 22.01 -8.80
C MET A 53 -10.79 23.25 -9.10
N THR A 54 -11.10 23.53 -10.37
CA THR A 54 -11.83 24.73 -10.79
C THR A 54 -13.28 24.43 -11.12
N GLN A 55 -13.57 23.21 -11.56
CA GLN A 55 -14.90 22.73 -11.87
C GLN A 55 -15.49 22.05 -10.64
N SER A 56 -16.71 22.43 -10.29
CA SER A 56 -17.54 21.71 -9.32
C SER A 56 -18.13 20.41 -9.89
N ASP A 57 -17.56 19.89 -10.98
CA ASP A 57 -17.93 18.62 -11.60
C ASP A 57 -17.35 17.48 -10.75
N GLY A 58 -18.12 17.12 -9.75
CA GLY A 58 -17.88 16.00 -8.86
C GLY A 58 -19.19 15.61 -8.17
N PRO A 59 -19.28 14.40 -7.62
CA PRO A 59 -20.48 13.95 -6.89
C PRO A 59 -20.83 14.86 -5.71
N ILE A 60 -19.83 15.59 -5.20
CA ILE A 60 -19.93 16.47 -4.04
C ILE A 60 -19.44 17.86 -4.46
N ARG A 61 -20.32 18.87 -4.38
CA ARG A 61 -19.97 20.26 -4.68
C ARG A 61 -18.85 20.75 -3.76
N ASN A 62 -17.92 21.53 -4.32
CA ASN A 62 -16.78 22.11 -3.60
C ASN A 62 -15.83 21.09 -2.96
N ALA A 63 -15.87 19.84 -3.40
CA ALA A 63 -14.99 18.79 -2.92
C ALA A 63 -14.35 18.04 -4.09
N ILE A 64 -13.12 17.58 -3.87
CA ILE A 64 -12.41 16.71 -4.79
C ILE A 64 -12.33 15.34 -4.15
N ILE A 65 -12.74 14.32 -4.90
CA ILE A 65 -12.63 12.92 -4.48
C ILE A 65 -11.41 12.32 -5.15
N LEU A 66 -10.49 11.81 -4.35
CA LEU A 66 -9.26 11.16 -4.80
C LEU A 66 -9.33 9.67 -4.51
N THR A 67 -9.01 8.84 -5.50
CA THR A 67 -8.69 7.43 -5.26
C THR A 67 -7.20 7.25 -5.45
N VAL A 68 -6.54 6.63 -4.46
CA VAL A 68 -5.11 6.35 -4.49
C VAL A 68 -4.83 4.86 -4.37
N ALA A 69 -3.78 4.40 -5.04
CA ALA A 69 -3.23 3.07 -4.85
C ALA A 69 -1.97 3.17 -3.98
N ARG A 70 -1.94 2.39 -2.89
CA ARG A 70 -0.79 2.28 -2.00
C ARG A 70 -0.17 0.89 -2.13
N ARG A 71 1.11 0.83 -2.47
CA ARG A 71 1.86 -0.42 -2.38
C ARG A 71 2.16 -0.71 -0.91
N ILE A 72 1.44 -1.66 -0.32
CA ILE A 72 1.83 -2.24 0.96
C ILE A 72 3.06 -3.10 0.72
N PHE A 73 4.22 -2.65 1.22
CA PHE A 73 5.34 -3.55 1.41
C PHE A 73 4.88 -4.56 2.46
N GLN A 74 4.61 -5.79 2.06
CA GLN A 74 4.63 -6.89 3.01
C GLN A 74 6.06 -6.89 3.57
N PRO A 75 6.25 -6.83 4.90
CA PRO A 75 7.48 -7.33 5.47
C PRO A 75 7.64 -8.72 4.85
N LEU A 76 8.76 -8.97 4.17
CA LEU A 76 9.15 -10.34 3.88
C LEU A 76 9.02 -11.04 5.22
N GLU A 77 8.17 -12.06 5.32
CA GLU A 77 8.17 -12.94 6.48
C GLU A 77 9.62 -13.44 6.59
N GLU A 78 10.40 -12.82 7.49
CA GLU A 78 11.71 -13.32 7.85
C GLU A 78 11.51 -14.79 8.17
N GLU A 79 12.25 -15.64 7.47
CA GLU A 79 12.17 -17.08 7.51
C GLU A 79 11.57 -17.58 8.82
N ASN A 80 10.36 -18.12 8.74
CA ASN A 80 9.80 -18.95 9.78
C ASN A 80 10.88 -19.97 10.18
N PRO A 81 11.54 -19.85 11.35
CA PRO A 81 12.53 -20.86 11.72
C PRO A 81 11.76 -22.19 11.75
N PRO A 82 12.33 -23.27 11.19
CA PRO A 82 11.62 -24.54 11.09
C PRO A 82 11.11 -24.90 12.49
N ARG A 83 9.80 -25.17 12.59
CA ARG A 83 9.21 -25.70 13.83
C ARG A 83 10.10 -26.85 14.26
N PRO A 84 10.59 -26.90 15.51
CA PRO A 84 11.28 -28.09 15.97
C PRO A 84 10.33 -29.26 15.72
N GLU A 85 10.74 -30.16 14.82
CA GLU A 85 9.96 -31.33 14.45
C GLU A 85 9.63 -32.07 15.73
N ALA A 86 8.34 -32.30 15.96
CA ALA A 86 7.88 -33.15 17.04
C ALA A 86 8.37 -34.57 16.77
N SER A 87 9.58 -34.91 17.21
CA SER A 87 10.13 -36.26 17.09
C SER A 87 11.34 -36.49 18.00
N GLU A 88 11.23 -36.24 19.31
CA GLU A 88 12.15 -36.90 20.26
C GLU A 88 11.61 -37.03 21.69
N ALA A 89 10.28 -37.13 21.84
CA ALA A 89 9.64 -37.53 23.10
C ALA A 89 8.89 -38.85 22.91
N SER A 90 9.57 -39.88 22.40
CA SER A 90 9.08 -41.27 22.35
C SER A 90 10.22 -42.24 22.04
N ARG A 91 11.19 -42.35 22.95
CA ARG A 91 12.12 -43.49 22.99
C ARG A 91 12.62 -43.74 24.42
N GLU A 92 11.68 -43.80 25.36
CA GLU A 92 11.86 -44.62 26.55
C GLU A 92 11.39 -46.05 26.26
N ARG A 93 12.10 -47.03 26.83
CA ARG A 93 12.02 -48.50 26.68
C ARG A 93 12.86 -49.00 25.49
N VAL A 94 13.91 -49.79 25.66
CA VAL A 94 14.30 -50.74 26.72
C VAL A 94 15.80 -51.03 26.51
N ASN A 95 16.57 -51.14 27.60
CA ASN A 95 17.67 -52.10 27.81
C ASN A 95 18.40 -51.75 29.11
N GLY A 96 17.68 -51.92 30.23
CA GLY A 96 18.32 -52.11 31.52
C GLY A 96 19.03 -53.46 31.49
N LEU A 97 20.35 -53.37 31.37
CA LEU A 97 21.36 -54.41 31.48
C LEU A 97 21.00 -55.48 32.52
N ASP A 98 20.89 -56.72 32.06
CA ASP A 98 21.32 -57.87 32.85
C ASP A 98 22.86 -57.92 32.73
N LEU A 99 23.59 -58.02 33.85
CA LEU A 99 24.92 -58.63 33.97
C LEU A 99 25.44 -58.51 35.43
N GLN A 100 25.38 -59.64 36.13
CA GLN A 100 26.22 -60.14 37.24
C GLN A 100 26.17 -59.49 38.64
#